data_AF-A0A5K1EX37-F1
#
_entry.id   AF-A0A5K1EX37-F1
#
_cell.length_a   1.000
_cell.length_b   1.000
_cell.length_c   1.000
_cell.angle_alpha   90.00
_cell.angle_beta   90.00
_cell.angle_gamma   90.00
#
_symmetry.space_group_name_H-M   'P 1'
#
loop_
_entity.id
_entity.type
_entity.pdbx_description
1 polymer ?
#
loop_
_entity_poly.entity_id
_entity_poly.type
_entity_poly.pdbx_seq_one_letter_code
_entity_poly.pdbx_strand_id
1 'polypeptide(L)' 'RVIMDRETGRSRGFGFITFTSSDEASSAISAMDGK' A
#
# COMPACT_ATOMS: atom_id res chain seq x y z
N ARG A 1 -1.00 -5.11 1.84
CA ARG A 1 -1.95 -5.46 2.92
C ARG A 1 -2.65 -4.20 3.41
N VAL A 2 -3.94 -4.06 3.09
CA VAL A 2 -4.78 -2.95 3.54
C VAL A 2 -5.13 -3.18 5.01
N ILE A 3 -4.97 -2.16 5.85
CA ILE A 3 -5.38 -2.26 7.25
C ILE A 3 -6.84 -1.85 7.35
N MET A 4 -7.66 -2.81 7.76
CA MET A 4 -9.08 -2.61 8.00
C MET A 4 -9.32 -2.47 9.50
N ASP A 5 -10.24 -1.59 9.86
CA ASP A 5 -10.82 -1.52 11.19
C ASP A 5 -11.65 -2.79 11.42
N ARG A 6 -11.35 -3.50 12.51
CA ARG A 6 -11.97 -4.80 12.82
C ARG A 6 -13.36 -4.66 13.44
N GLU A 7 -13.74 -3.47 13.91
CA GLU A 7 -15.05 -3.18 14.47
C GLU A 7 -16.01 -2.63 13.42
N THR A 8 -15.54 -1.72 12.55
CA THR A 8 -16.40 -1.08 11.55
C THR A 8 -16.29 -1.69 10.15
N GLY A 9 -15.29 -2.56 9.92
CA GLY A 9 -14.99 -3.13 8.60
C GLY A 9 -14.48 -2.10 7.58
N ARG A 10 -14.35 -0.82 7.96
CA ARG A 10 -13.87 0.23 7.07
C ARG A 10 -12.36 0.19 6.95
N SER A 11 -11.84 0.46 5.75
CA SER A 11 -10.41 0.64 5.57
C SER A 11 -9.94 1.87 6.36
N ARG A 12 -8.82 1.76 7.08
CA ARG A 12 -8.26 2.87 7.86
C ARG A 12 -7.61 3.97 6.99
N GLY A 13 -7.81 3.90 5.67
CA GLY A 13 -7.22 4.83 4.71
C GLY A 13 -5.73 4.59 4.40
N PHE A 14 -5.12 3.54 4.95
CA PHE A 14 -3.72 3.20 4.68
C PHE A 14 -3.50 1.68 4.63
N GLY A 15 -2.42 1.29 3.96
CA GLY A 15 -2.00 -0.09 3.84
C GLY A 15 -0.50 -0.17 3.56
N PHE A 16 0.10 -1.31 3.90
CA PHE A 16 1.53 -1.56 3.67
C PHE A 16 1.69 -2.64 2.62
N ILE A 17 2.51 -2.40 1.61
CA ILE A 17 2.87 -3.40 0.61
C ILE A 17 4.32 -3.80 0.86
N THR A 18 4.57 -5.10 0.96
CA THR A 18 5.92 -5.65 1.06
C THR A 18 6.32 -6.10 -0.33
N PHE A 19 7.36 -5.48 -0.86
CA PHE A 19 7.99 -5.90 -2.12
C PHE A 19 9.15 -6.85 -1.84
N THR A 20 9.45 -7.72 -2.78
CA THR A 20 10.57 -8.66 -2.64
C THR A 20 11.89 -8.03 -3.09
N SER A 21 11.85 -7.05 -4.00
CA SER A 21 13.03 -6.31 -4.44
C SER A 21 12.87 -4.80 -4.25
N SER A 22 14.01 -4.10 -4.12
CA SER A 22 14.07 -2.64 -4.12
C SER A 22 13.60 -2.03 -5.43
N ASP A 23 13.84 -2.73 -6.54
CA ASP A 23 13.56 -2.23 -7.89
C ASP A 23 12.06 -2.25 -8.18
N GLU A 24 11.36 -3.28 -7.68
CA GLU A 24 9.90 -3.35 -7.70
C GLU A 24 9.27 -2.24 -6.84
N ALA A 25 9.84 -1.98 -5.65
CA ALA A 25 9.38 -0.90 -4.80
C ALA A 25 9.56 0.47 -5.45
N SER A 26 10.73 0.73 -6.04
CA SER A 26 11.04 1.98 -6.73
C SER A 26 10.10 2.21 -7.93
N SER A 27 9.92 1.18 -8.75
CA SER A 27 9.02 1.23 -9.92
C SER A 27 7.56 1.48 -9.51
N ALA A 28 7.09 0.83 -8.44
CA ALA A 28 5.75 1.01 -7.92
C ALA A 28 5.53 2.43 -7.38
N ILE A 29 6.53 3.01 -6.68
CA ILE A 29 6.48 4.39 -6.20
C ILE A 29 6.40 5.34 -7.41
N SER A 30 7.30 5.22 -8.38
CA SER A 30 7.31 6.10 -9.55
C SER A 30 6.04 6.02 -10.41
N ALA A 31 5.39 4.85 -10.45
CA ALA A 31 4.14 4.67 -11.21
C ALA A 31 2.88 5.16 -10.47
N MET A 32 2.93 5.25 -9.13
CA MET A 32 1.77 5.57 -8.29
C MET A 32 1.87 6.95 -7.62
N ASP A 33 3.01 7.63 -7.72
CA ASP A 33 3.21 9.00 -7.22
C ASP A 33 2.51 10.02 -8.15
N GLY A 34 1.32 10.47 -7.75
CA GLY A 34 0.68 11.66 -8.32
C GLY A 34 -0.33 11.48 -9.46
N LYS A 35 -1.13 10.39 -9.46
CA LYS A 35 -2.31 10.30 -10.34
C LYS A 35 -3.63 10.52 -9.59
#